data_AF-A0A7C5DNI6-F1
#
_entry.id   AF-A0A7C5DNI6-F1
#
_cell.length_a   1.000
_cell.length_b   1.000
_cell.length_c   1.000
_cell.angle_alpha   90.00
_cell.angle_beta   90.00
_cell.angle_gamma   90.00
#
_symmetry.space_group_name_H-M   'P 1'
#
loop_
_entity.id
_entity.type
_entity.pdbx_description
1 polymer ?
#
loop_
_entity_poly.entity_id
_entity_poly.type
_entity_poly.pdbx_seq_one_letter_code
_entity_poly.pdbx_strand_id
1 'polypeptide(L)'
;FISDPLKDKIALSEARKVGIPVVAITDTNCNPELIDYPIPANDDAIKAIRLIAGKIADAVIEGRGMYATEQVDEGETTAPETEEPLEVLRSYTFNPDEE
;
A
#
# COMPACT_ATOMS: atom_id res chain seq x y z
N PHE A 1 1.15 2.64 1.59
CA PHE A 1 1.11 4.08 1.25
C PHE A 1 -0.17 4.67 1.83
N ILE A 2 -0.08 5.82 2.50
CA ILE A 2 -1.22 6.52 3.11
C ILE A 2 -1.34 7.90 2.48
N SER A 3 -2.55 8.29 2.05
CA SER A 3 -2.80 9.58 1.42
C SER A 3 -2.93 10.74 2.41
N ASP A 4 -3.56 10.50 3.57
CA ASP A 4 -3.76 11.54 4.59
C ASP A 4 -3.62 10.90 5.98
N PRO A 5 -2.49 11.11 6.68
CA PRO A 5 -2.25 10.55 8.01
C PRO A 5 -3.19 11.08 9.10
N LEU A 6 -3.81 12.26 8.89
CA LEU A 6 -4.72 12.87 9.84
C LEU A 6 -6.11 12.22 9.77
N LYS A 7 -6.59 11.90 8.56
CA LYS A 7 -7.85 11.17 8.33
C LYS A 7 -7.66 9.66 8.53
N ASP A 8 -6.54 9.09 8.09
CA ASP A 8 -6.27 7.65 8.09
C ASP A 8 -5.45 7.17 9.31
N LYS A 9 -5.73 7.72 10.49
CA LYS A 9 -4.99 7.41 11.74
C LYS A 9 -5.05 5.94 12.15
N ILE A 10 -6.15 5.25 11.81
CA ILE A 10 -6.33 3.82 12.12
C ILE A 10 -5.33 3.00 11.32
N ALA A 11 -5.25 3.24 10.01
CA ALA A 11 -4.30 2.55 9.12
C ALA A 11 -2.85 2.79 9.54
N LEU A 12 -2.50 4.03 9.93
CA LEU A 12 -1.18 4.36 10.46
C LEU A 12 -0.86 3.59 11.75
N SER A 13 -1.85 3.50 12.66
CA SER A 13 -1.69 2.81 13.94
C SER A 13 -1.56 1.29 13.76
N GLU A 14 -2.33 0.71 12.85
CA GLU A 14 -2.27 -0.71 12.52
C GLU A 14 -0.95 -1.07 11.83
N ALA A 15 -0.53 -0.29 10.83
CA ALA A 15 0.76 -0.49 10.16
C ALA A 15 1.92 -0.47 11.16
N ARG A 16 1.90 0.45 12.12
CA ARG A 16 2.89 0.50 13.21
C ARG A 16 2.83 -0.69 14.14
N LYS A 17 1.64 -1.18 14.49
CA LYS A 17 1.48 -2.38 15.34
C LYS A 17 2.02 -3.64 14.65
N VAL A 18 1.80 -3.75 13.34
CA VAL A 18 2.26 -4.89 12.53
C VAL A 18 3.75 -4.76 12.18
N GLY A 19 4.33 -3.55 12.27
CA GLY A 19 5.73 -3.29 11.95
C GLY A 19 5.99 -3.11 10.45
N ILE A 20 4.98 -2.67 9.71
CA ILE A 20 5.10 -2.39 8.27
C ILE A 20 5.62 -0.96 8.09
N PRO A 21 6.68 -0.73 7.28
CA PRO A 21 7.18 0.61 7.01
C PRO A 21 6.12 1.44 6.28
N VAL A 22 5.92 2.68 6.75
CA VAL A 22 4.86 3.55 6.26
C VAL A 22 5.44 4.67 5.40
N VAL A 23 4.97 4.70 4.15
CA VAL A 23 5.13 5.84 3.24
C VAL A 23 3.83 6.64 3.25
N ALA A 24 3.88 7.95 3.49
CA ALA A 24 2.67 8.77 3.52
C ALA A 24 2.91 10.21 3.05
N ILE A 25 1.85 10.84 2.52
CA ILE A 25 1.86 12.27 2.19
C ILE A 25 1.74 13.08 3.49
N THR A 26 2.51 14.16 3.59
CA THR A 26 2.48 15.09 4.72
C THR A 26 2.26 16.52 4.22
N ASP A 27 1.22 17.18 4.75
CA ASP A 27 0.99 18.62 4.58
C ASP A 27 1.26 19.38 5.90
N THR A 28 1.02 20.70 5.89
CA THR A 28 1.19 21.63 7.02
C THR A 28 0.54 21.20 8.34
N ASN A 29 -0.50 20.38 8.29
CA ASN A 29 -1.28 19.92 9.45
C ASN A 29 -0.86 18.54 9.99
N CYS A 30 0.12 17.88 9.35
CA CYS A 30 0.52 16.51 9.68
C CYS A 30 1.87 16.49 10.41
N ASN A 31 2.01 15.68 11.47
CA ASN A 31 3.29 15.45 12.12
C ASN A 31 4.07 14.33 11.40
N PRO A 32 5.23 14.62 10.77
CA PRO A 32 6.01 13.63 10.02
C PRO A 32 6.76 12.62 10.90
N GLU A 33 6.90 12.86 12.20
CA GLU A 33 7.62 11.95 13.12
C GLU A 33 6.99 10.55 13.21
N LEU A 34 5.71 10.44 12.83
CA LEU A 34 5.00 9.17 12.89
C LEU A 34 5.21 8.30 11.63
N ILE A 35 5.89 8.82 10.60
CA ILE A 35 5.98 8.25 9.26
C ILE A 35 7.45 7.98 8.93
N ASP A 36 7.75 6.80 8.40
CA ASP A 36 9.13 6.41 8.06
C ASP A 36 9.64 7.14 6.82
N TYR A 37 8.77 7.28 5.81
CA TYR A 37 9.07 7.97 4.56
C TYR A 37 8.01 9.04 4.26
N PRO A 38 8.14 10.26 4.82
CA PRO A 38 7.21 11.35 4.59
C PRO A 38 7.43 11.98 3.21
N ILE A 39 6.34 12.21 2.48
CA ILE A 39 6.33 12.90 1.19
C ILE A 39 5.68 14.27 1.38
N PRO A 40 6.44 15.38 1.39
CA PRO A 40 5.86 16.71 1.55
C PRO A 40 5.06 17.10 0.31
N ALA A 41 3.73 17.15 0.44
CA ALA A 41 2.83 17.56 -0.64
C ALA A 41 1.45 17.94 -0.09
N ASN A 42 0.68 18.66 -0.90
CA ASN A 42 -0.70 19.01 -0.59
C ASN A 42 -1.62 17.78 -0.75
N ASP A 43 -2.24 17.36 0.35
CA ASP A 43 -3.17 16.22 0.45
C ASP A 43 -4.64 16.60 0.19
N ASP A 44 -5.01 17.89 0.17
CA ASP A 44 -6.37 18.33 -0.13
C ASP A 44 -6.67 18.36 -1.65
N ALA A 45 -5.63 18.49 -2.48
CA ALA A 45 -5.79 18.65 -3.92
C ALA A 45 -5.84 17.31 -4.66
N ILE A 46 -6.97 16.99 -5.28
CA ILE A 46 -7.16 15.77 -6.10
C ILE A 46 -6.07 15.60 -7.17
N LYS A 47 -5.63 16.70 -7.79
CA LYS A 47 -4.57 16.68 -8.81
C LYS A 47 -3.22 16.22 -8.22
N ALA A 48 -2.89 16.69 -7.01
CA ALA A 48 -1.65 16.33 -6.33
C ALA A 48 -1.66 14.86 -5.91
N ILE A 49 -2.76 14.39 -5.29
CA ILE A 49 -2.92 12.98 -4.93
C ILE A 49 -2.81 12.09 -6.17
N ARG A 50 -3.51 12.43 -7.26
CA ARG A 50 -3.46 11.65 -8.52
C ARG A 50 -2.05 11.59 -9.10
N LEU A 51 -1.31 12.69 -9.06
CA LEU A 51 0.07 12.73 -9.56
C LEU A 51 0.98 11.81 -8.74
N ILE A 52 0.90 11.89 -7.41
CA ILE A 52 1.73 11.10 -6.50
C ILE A 52 1.36 9.62 -6.59
N ALA A 53 0.08 9.29 -6.47
CA ALA A 53 -0.39 7.91 -6.57
C ALA A 53 -0.07 7.29 -7.94
N GLY A 54 -0.20 8.06 -9.03
CA GLY A 54 0.20 7.62 -10.37
C GLY A 54 1.70 7.33 -10.46
N LYS A 55 2.55 8.22 -9.95
CA LYS A 55 4.00 8.00 -9.93
C LYS A 55 4.43 6.81 -9.08
N ILE A 56 3.75 6.57 -7.95
CA ILE A 56 3.98 5.39 -7.13
C ILE A 56 3.57 4.12 -7.90
N ALA A 57 2.43 4.14 -8.60
CA ALA A 57 2.00 3.01 -9.41
C ALA A 57 2.99 2.69 -10.54
N ASP A 58 3.44 3.73 -11.28
CA ASP A 58 4.48 3.59 -12.31
C ASP A 58 5.75 2.94 -11.74
N ALA A 59 6.24 3.44 -10.60
CA ALA A 59 7.44 2.92 -9.94
C ALA A 59 7.28 1.46 -9.48
N VAL A 60 6.10 1.06 -9.00
CA VAL A 60 5.83 -0.35 -8.64
C VAL A 60 5.83 -1.25 -9.88
N ILE A 61 5.29 -0.79 -11.00
CA ILE A 61 5.28 -1.55 -12.26
C ILE A 61 6.71 -1.71 -12.80
N GLU A 62 7.48 -0.63 -12.82
CA GLU A 62 8.89 -0.65 -13.23
C GLU A 62 9.73 -1.55 -12.32
N GLY A 63 9.56 -1.42 -10.99
CA GLY A 63 10.26 -2.25 -10.01
C GLY A 63 9.92 -3.74 -10.12
N ARG A 64 8.66 -4.08 -10.42
CA ARG A 64 8.26 -5.48 -10.71
C ARG A 64 8.91 -6.02 -11.96
N GLY A 65 9.00 -5.21 -13.03
CA GLY A 65 9.68 -5.57 -14.26
C GLY A 65 11.17 -5.86 -14.01
N MET A 66 11.85 -4.97 -13.29
CA MET A 66 13.26 -5.14 -12.92
C MET A 66 13.47 -6.39 -12.06
N TYR A 67 12.67 -6.58 -11.01
CA TYR A 67 12.74 -7.75 -10.14
C TYR A 67 12.53 -9.06 -10.93
N ALA A 68 11.56 -9.10 -11.84
CA ALA A 68 11.36 -10.26 -12.70
C ALA A 68 12.54 -10.49 -13.66
N THR A 69 13.22 -9.44 -14.10
CA THR A 69 14.40 -9.57 -14.97
C THR A 69 15.63 -10.06 -14.18
N GLU A 70 15.80 -9.60 -12.94
CA GLU A 70 16.86 -10.04 -12.02
C GLU A 70 16.66 -11.50 -11.57
N GLN A 71 15.43 -11.94 -11.31
CA GLN A 71 15.13 -13.34 -10.98
C GLN A 71 15.36 -14.33 -12.14
N VAL A 72 15.34 -13.85 -13.39
CA VAL A 72 15.66 -14.67 -14.57
C VAL A 72 17.18 -14.89 -14.68
N ASP A 73 18.00 -14.00 -14.14
CA ASP A 73 19.46 -14.13 -14.12
C ASP A 73 19.97 -14.97 -12.92
N GLU A 74 19.21 -15.02 -11.80
CA GLU A 74 19.50 -15.86 -10.63
C GLU A 74 18.76 -17.20 -10.56
N GLY A 75 18.09 -17.63 -11.64
CA GLY A 75 17.70 -19.03 -11.81
C GLY A 75 16.70 -19.57 -10.77
N GLU A 76 15.53 -18.95 -10.63
CA GLU A 76 14.36 -19.67 -10.12
C GLU A 76 13.06 -19.20 -10.78
N THR A 77 12.55 -20.02 -11.69
CA THR A 77 11.22 -19.89 -12.30
C THR A 77 10.15 -20.02 -11.22
N THR A 78 9.50 -18.93 -10.85
CA THR A 78 8.12 -18.98 -10.35
C THR A 78 7.29 -17.98 -11.15
N ALA A 79 6.44 -18.53 -12.01
CA ALA A 79 5.51 -17.80 -12.84
C ALA A 79 4.51 -17.00 -11.99
N PRO A 80 3.99 -15.85 -12.48
CA PRO A 80 3.01 -15.06 -11.76
C PRO A 80 1.64 -15.74 -11.82
N GLU A 81 1.20 -16.36 -10.72
CA GLU A 81 -0.21 -16.72 -10.56
C GLU A 81 -1.04 -15.45 -10.49
N THR A 82 -1.77 -15.23 -11.57
CA THR A 82 -2.81 -14.22 -11.71
C THR A 82 -4.12 -14.92 -11.36
N GLU A 83 -4.43 -15.12 -10.08
CA GLU A 83 -5.71 -15.73 -9.67
C GLU A 83 -6.37 -14.94 -8.52
N GLU A 84 -7.46 -14.25 -8.90
CA GLU A 84 -8.72 -14.04 -8.15
C GLU A 84 -8.70 -13.40 -6.74
N PRO A 85 -8.91 -12.07 -6.62
CA PRO A 85 -9.12 -11.37 -5.34
C PRO A 85 -10.51 -11.58 -4.70
N LEU A 86 -11.30 -12.60 -5.11
CA LEU A 86 -12.72 -12.73 -4.74
C LEU A 86 -13.08 -13.88 -3.78
N GLU A 87 -12.21 -14.86 -3.53
CA GLU A 87 -12.59 -16.02 -2.69
C GLU A 87 -12.37 -15.85 -1.18
N VAL A 88 -11.48 -14.95 -0.73
CA VAL A 88 -11.22 -14.76 0.70
C VAL A 88 -12.37 -14.01 1.42
N LEU A 89 -13.27 -13.35 0.67
CA LEU A 89 -14.40 -12.59 1.23
C LEU A 89 -15.64 -13.43 1.57
N ARG A 90 -15.65 -14.76 1.31
CA ARG A 90 -16.82 -15.64 1.58
C ARG A 90 -16.76 -16.46 2.86
N SER A 91 -15.63 -16.56 3.57
CA SER A 91 -15.54 -17.45 4.75
C SER A 91 -15.96 -16.82 6.08
N TYR A 92 -16.39 -15.54 6.09
CA TYR A 92 -16.88 -14.85 7.29
C TYR A 92 -18.39 -14.55 7.25
N THR A 93 -19.19 -15.43 6.67
CA THR A 93 -20.64 -15.44 6.97
C THR A 93 -20.86 -16.23 8.26
N PHE A 94 -21.03 -15.52 9.36
CA PHE A 94 -21.47 -16.07 10.65
C PHE A 94 -22.89 -16.65 10.48
N ASN A 95 -23.03 -17.98 10.49
CA ASN A 95 -24.32 -18.68 10.56
C ASN A 95 -24.70 -18.88 12.04
N PRO A 96 -25.74 -18.21 12.56
CA PRO A 96 -26.12 -18.31 13.97
C PRO A 96 -26.88 -19.59 14.36
N ASP A 97 -26.89 -20.63 13.51
CA ASP A 97 -27.75 -21.81 13.66
C ASP A 97 -27.00 -23.16 13.83
N GLU A 98 -25.71 -23.17 14.21
CA GLU A 98 -25.05 -24.41 14.67
C GLU A 98 -24.78 -24.35 16.20
N GLU A 99 -25.70 -25.00 16.93
CA GLU A 99 -25.77 -25.44 18.36
C GLU A 99 -25.37 -24.48 19.50
#